data_AF-A0AAE1F3H5-F1
#
_entry.id   AF-A0AAE1F3H5-F1
#
_cell.length_a   1.000
_cell.length_b   1.000
_cell.length_c   1.000
_cell.angle_alpha   90.00
_cell.angle_beta   90.00
_cell.angle_gamma   90.00
#
_symmetry.space_group_name_H-M   'P 1'
#
loop_
_entity.id
_entity.type
_entity.pdbx_description
1 polymer ?
#
loop_
_entity_poly.entity_id
_entity_poly.type
_entity_poly.pdbx_seq_one_letter_code
_entity_poly.pdbx_strand_id
1 'polypeptide(L)'
;MAAATPSSKRPAPADSSSLKPVKKTHWSQGLLASINDPNLTVESDDRIVIIKDKYPKARHHFLVIPKINIPNLKSLKREQSELLRYMEDQAKVLATKYPQNEFKYGYHAIPSMSQLHLHMISQDFDSPCLKTKRHWNSFNTRYFLDSSEVIRCLEERGMVVTMTPIAGEKLLDMPLKCHKCIYSPQNMPKLKQHLYKHLNN
;
A
#
# COMPACT_ATOMS: atom_id res chain seq x y z
N MET A 1 -76.86 -17.00 -37.09
CA MET A 1 -76.59 -15.59 -36.70
C MET A 1 -75.13 -15.51 -36.27
N ALA A 2 -74.42 -14.53 -36.80
CA ALA A 2 -72.97 -14.56 -37.07
C ALA A 2 -72.08 -14.13 -35.89
N ALA A 3 -70.81 -14.57 -35.90
CA ALA A 3 -69.65 -13.69 -35.71
C ALA A 3 -68.32 -14.41 -36.02
N ALA A 4 -67.40 -13.67 -36.65
CA ALA A 4 -66.14 -14.09 -37.24
C ALA A 4 -64.98 -14.24 -36.23
N THR A 5 -64.01 -15.10 -36.56
CA THR A 5 -62.72 -15.27 -35.88
C THR A 5 -61.64 -14.32 -36.44
N PRO A 6 -60.78 -13.71 -35.60
CA PRO A 6 -59.52 -13.13 -36.07
C PRO A 6 -58.25 -13.84 -35.56
N SER A 7 -57.25 -13.74 -36.45
CA SER A 7 -55.87 -14.23 -36.49
C SER A 7 -55.01 -14.05 -35.23
N SER A 8 -54.19 -15.07 -34.94
CA SER A 8 -53.16 -15.09 -33.89
C SER A 8 -51.95 -14.20 -34.21
N LYS A 9 -51.52 -13.35 -33.26
CA LYS A 9 -50.18 -12.76 -33.23
C LYS A 9 -49.37 -13.41 -32.10
N ARG A 10 -48.19 -13.96 -32.43
CA ARG A 10 -47.20 -14.48 -31.47
C ARG A 10 -46.58 -13.34 -30.65
N PRO A 11 -46.28 -13.50 -29.35
CA PRO A 11 -45.51 -12.52 -28.59
C PRO A 11 -44.01 -12.64 -28.91
N ALA A 12 -43.34 -11.49 -28.89
CA ALA A 12 -41.89 -11.33 -29.06
C ALA A 12 -41.10 -11.87 -27.84
N PRO A 13 -39.83 -12.26 -28.00
CA PRO A 13 -39.04 -12.81 -26.92
C PRO A 13 -38.59 -11.74 -25.92
N ALA A 14 -38.43 -12.18 -24.67
CA ALA A 14 -38.09 -11.37 -23.51
C ALA A 14 -36.67 -10.79 -23.58
N ASP A 15 -36.57 -9.61 -22.96
CA ASP A 15 -35.49 -8.65 -22.89
C ASP A 15 -34.16 -9.22 -22.38
N SER A 16 -33.08 -8.85 -23.07
CA SER A 16 -31.71 -9.15 -22.69
C SER A 16 -31.33 -8.38 -21.43
N SER A 17 -31.07 -9.09 -20.33
CA SER A 17 -30.54 -8.50 -19.10
C SER A 17 -29.20 -7.82 -19.37
N SER A 18 -29.24 -6.50 -19.45
CA SER A 18 -28.08 -5.62 -19.52
C SER A 18 -27.28 -5.73 -18.22
N LEU A 19 -26.17 -6.45 -18.29
CA LEU A 19 -25.15 -6.44 -17.24
C LEU A 19 -24.67 -4.99 -17.05
N LYS A 20 -25.03 -4.40 -15.90
CA LYS A 20 -24.56 -3.07 -15.54
C LYS A 20 -23.03 -3.08 -15.48
N PRO A 21 -22.35 -2.10 -16.10
CA PRO A 21 -20.90 -2.05 -16.08
C PRO A 21 -20.42 -1.88 -14.64
N VAL A 22 -19.50 -2.76 -14.22
CA VAL A 22 -18.80 -2.66 -12.94
C VAL A 22 -18.13 -1.28 -12.88
N LYS A 23 -18.60 -0.43 -11.96
CA LYS A 23 -18.03 0.91 -11.76
C LYS A 23 -16.54 0.74 -11.43
N LYS A 24 -15.67 1.28 -12.29
CA LYS A 24 -14.23 1.35 -12.02
C LYS A 24 -14.02 2.23 -10.78
N THR A 25 -13.81 1.60 -9.63
CA THR A 25 -13.37 2.28 -8.41
C THR A 25 -12.07 3.00 -8.70
N HIS A 26 -12.00 4.30 -8.40
CA HIS A 26 -10.79 5.08 -8.54
C HIS A 26 -9.66 4.38 -7.78
N TRP A 27 -8.48 4.24 -8.38
CA TRP A 27 -7.36 3.46 -7.84
C TRP A 27 -6.95 3.88 -6.42
N SER A 28 -7.21 5.14 -6.04
CA SER A 28 -7.01 5.65 -4.67
C SER A 28 -7.93 5.02 -3.62
N GLN A 29 -9.05 4.41 -4.03
CA GLN A 29 -9.96 3.62 -3.18
C GLN A 29 -9.62 2.13 -3.18
N GLY A 30 -8.61 1.69 -3.95
CA GLY A 30 -8.19 0.28 -3.99
C GLY A 30 -7.77 -0.29 -2.63
N LEU A 31 -7.33 0.58 -1.70
CA LEU A 31 -7.01 0.19 -0.34
C LEU A 31 -8.26 -0.24 0.45
N LEU A 32 -9.40 0.44 0.29
CA LEU A 32 -10.66 0.07 0.95
C LEU A 32 -11.16 -1.30 0.51
N ALA A 33 -11.01 -1.63 -0.77
CA ALA A 33 -11.34 -2.97 -1.26
C ALA A 33 -10.42 -4.04 -0.65
N SER A 34 -9.14 -3.71 -0.43
CA SER A 34 -8.17 -4.63 0.16
C SER A 34 -8.37 -4.82 1.67
N ILE A 35 -8.80 -3.77 2.37
CA ILE A 35 -9.16 -3.82 3.80
C ILE A 35 -10.32 -4.78 4.06
N ASN A 36 -11.28 -4.85 3.14
CA ASN A 36 -12.47 -5.70 3.26
C ASN A 36 -12.29 -7.10 2.64
N ASP A 37 -11.10 -7.44 2.13
CA ASP A 37 -10.81 -8.76 1.57
C ASP A 37 -10.25 -9.70 2.65
N PRO A 38 -11.03 -10.69 3.11
CA PRO A 38 -10.59 -11.60 4.17
C PRO A 38 -9.36 -12.44 3.79
N ASN A 39 -9.07 -12.59 2.50
CA ASN A 39 -7.88 -13.32 2.05
C ASN A 39 -6.58 -12.53 2.24
N LEU A 40 -6.68 -11.20 2.35
CA LEU A 40 -5.53 -10.33 2.58
C LEU A 40 -5.32 -10.05 4.07
N THR A 41 -6.34 -10.18 4.90
CA THR A 41 -6.27 -9.98 6.34
C THR A 41 -5.30 -10.96 6.99
N VAL A 42 -4.37 -10.42 7.77
CA VAL A 42 -3.41 -11.18 8.58
C VAL A 42 -3.89 -11.18 10.03
N GLU A 43 -4.13 -9.99 10.58
CA GLU A 43 -4.57 -9.76 11.96
C GLU A 43 -5.53 -8.56 11.98
N SER A 44 -6.47 -8.54 12.92
CA SER A 44 -7.34 -7.39 13.16
C SER A 44 -7.84 -7.38 14.60
N ASP A 45 -7.91 -6.18 15.17
CA ASP A 45 -8.52 -5.87 16.47
C ASP A 45 -9.42 -4.64 16.34
N ASP A 46 -9.92 -4.09 17.43
CA ASP A 46 -10.83 -2.93 17.40
C ASP A 46 -10.21 -1.62 16.91
N ARG A 47 -8.88 -1.53 16.84
CA ARG A 47 -8.11 -0.33 16.53
C ARG A 47 -7.51 -0.36 15.13
N ILE A 48 -7.04 -1.52 14.68
CA ILE A 48 -6.29 -1.68 13.43
C ILE A 48 -6.69 -2.93 12.64
N VAL A 49 -6.24 -2.96 11.39
CA VAL A 49 -6.18 -4.17 10.57
C VAL A 49 -4.79 -4.24 9.92
N ILE A 50 -4.20 -5.43 9.93
CA ILE A 50 -2.97 -5.74 9.20
C ILE A 50 -3.35 -6.59 7.99
N ILE A 51 -2.99 -6.12 6.80
CA ILE A 51 -3.23 -6.85 5.55
C ILE A 51 -1.93 -7.08 4.79
N LYS A 52 -1.90 -8.12 3.94
CA LYS A 52 -0.87 -8.27 2.90
C LYS A 52 -1.04 -7.19 1.84
N ASP A 53 0.04 -6.55 1.43
CA ASP A 53 0.01 -5.65 0.27
C ASP A 53 -0.26 -6.48 -0.99
N LYS A 54 -1.26 -6.06 -1.79
CA LYS A 54 -1.68 -6.74 -3.02
C LYS A 54 -0.59 -6.77 -4.10
N TYR A 55 0.33 -5.82 -4.08
CA TYR A 55 1.44 -5.68 -5.01
C TYR A 55 2.76 -5.56 -4.23
N PRO A 56 3.17 -6.60 -3.49
CA PRO A 56 4.24 -6.53 -2.51
C PRO A 56 5.58 -6.14 -3.17
N LYS A 57 6.40 -5.28 -2.56
CA LYS A 57 7.69 -4.86 -3.16
C LYS A 57 8.91 -5.64 -2.63
N ALA A 58 8.67 -6.56 -1.71
CA ALA A 58 9.62 -7.50 -1.13
C ALA A 58 8.88 -8.82 -0.84
N ARG A 59 9.58 -9.85 -0.34
CA ARG A 59 8.97 -11.13 0.06
C ARG A 59 7.86 -10.95 1.09
N HIS A 60 8.04 -10.04 2.03
CA HIS A 60 7.06 -9.68 3.04
C HIS A 60 6.76 -8.20 2.95
N HIS A 61 5.51 -7.87 2.61
CA HIS A 61 5.04 -6.50 2.57
C HIS A 61 3.61 -6.45 3.10
N PHE A 62 3.45 -5.82 4.26
CA PHE A 62 2.19 -5.66 4.96
C PHE A 62 1.85 -4.18 5.10
N LEU A 63 0.55 -3.91 5.23
CA LEU A 63 0.01 -2.60 5.53
C LEU A 63 -0.72 -2.70 6.87
N VAL A 64 -0.25 -1.93 7.85
CA VAL A 64 -0.97 -1.72 9.11
C VAL A 64 -1.83 -0.47 8.96
N ILE A 65 -3.13 -0.62 9.17
CA ILE A 65 -4.13 0.39 8.80
C ILE A 65 -5.00 0.66 10.02
N PRO A 66 -5.14 1.92 10.47
CA PRO A 66 -6.07 2.27 11.53
C PRO A 66 -7.52 2.08 11.05
N LYS A 67 -8.40 1.60 11.93
CA LYS A 67 -9.85 1.52 11.64
C LYS A 67 -10.51 2.90 11.65
N ILE A 68 -9.95 3.86 12.38
CA ILE A 68 -10.36 5.26 12.26
C ILE A 68 -9.90 5.85 10.93
N ASN A 69 -10.72 6.72 10.35
CA ASN A 69 -10.41 7.35 9.08
C ASN A 69 -9.37 8.48 9.27
N ILE A 70 -8.14 8.24 8.83
CA ILE A 70 -7.06 9.23 8.81
C ILE A 70 -6.61 9.33 7.35
N PRO A 71 -6.94 10.40 6.61
CA PRO A 71 -6.68 10.44 5.17
C PRO A 71 -5.20 10.32 4.78
N ASN A 72 -4.31 10.95 5.54
CA ASN A 72 -2.86 10.97 5.30
C ASN A 72 -2.10 11.53 6.51
N LEU A 73 -0.76 11.55 6.44
CA LEU A 73 0.11 12.05 7.50
C LEU A 73 -0.16 13.50 7.92
N LYS A 74 -0.58 14.38 7.00
CA LYS A 74 -0.84 15.80 7.32
C LYS A 74 -2.11 15.98 8.15
N SER A 75 -2.97 14.98 8.20
CA SER A 75 -4.20 14.98 9.02
C SER A 75 -3.95 14.52 10.46
N LEU A 76 -2.75 14.04 10.77
CA LEU A 76 -2.40 13.60 12.12
C LEU A 76 -2.27 14.79 13.08
N LYS A 77 -2.75 14.58 14.31
CA LYS A 77 -2.55 15.45 15.46
C LYS A 77 -1.89 14.67 16.58
N ARG A 78 -1.42 15.38 17.61
CA ARG A 78 -0.70 14.81 18.76
C ARG A 78 -1.44 13.63 19.40
N GLU A 79 -2.77 13.68 19.43
CA GLU A 79 -3.63 12.66 20.06
C GLU A 79 -3.54 11.30 19.37
N GLN A 80 -3.16 11.25 18.08
CA GLN A 80 -2.96 9.99 17.36
C GLN A 80 -1.56 9.38 17.54
N SER A 81 -0.65 10.02 18.29
CA SER A 81 0.71 9.49 18.51
C SER A 81 0.71 8.09 19.14
N GLU A 82 -0.18 7.83 20.11
CA GLU A 82 -0.31 6.52 20.74
C GLU A 82 -0.83 5.46 19.75
N LEU A 83 -1.77 5.82 18.86
CA LEU A 83 -2.21 4.92 17.80
C LEU A 83 -1.07 4.56 16.84
N LEU A 84 -0.20 5.51 16.49
CA LEU A 84 0.95 5.23 15.61
C LEU A 84 1.96 4.30 16.30
N ARG A 85 2.23 4.47 17.60
CA ARG A 85 3.03 3.53 18.38
C ARG A 85 2.42 2.14 18.37
N TYR A 86 1.12 2.05 18.65
CA TYR A 86 0.40 0.78 18.62
C TYR A 86 0.51 0.09 17.26
N MET A 87 0.35 0.82 16.16
CA MET A 87 0.52 0.30 14.80
C MET A 87 1.94 -0.25 14.57
N GLU A 88 2.98 0.47 15.01
CA GLU A 88 4.37 0.04 14.89
C GLU A 88 4.67 -1.19 15.77
N ASP A 89 4.16 -1.22 16.99
CA ASP A 89 4.35 -2.33 17.92
C ASP A 89 3.71 -3.62 17.40
N GLN A 90 2.47 -3.55 16.87
CA GLN A 90 1.83 -4.70 16.24
C GLN A 90 2.58 -5.16 14.98
N ALA A 91 3.15 -4.23 14.20
CA ALA A 91 4.02 -4.60 13.08
C ALA A 91 5.29 -5.34 13.54
N LYS A 92 5.92 -4.88 14.63
CA LYS A 92 7.10 -5.53 15.22
C LYS A 92 6.76 -6.92 15.79
N VAL A 93 5.59 -7.07 16.44
CA VAL A 93 5.09 -8.37 16.89
C VAL A 93 4.92 -9.32 15.70
N LEU A 94 4.30 -8.87 14.61
CA LEU A 94 4.16 -9.66 13.38
C LEU A 94 5.54 -10.03 12.79
N ALA A 95 6.53 -9.13 12.86
CA ALA A 95 7.88 -9.37 12.35
C ALA A 95 8.58 -10.54 13.03
N THR A 96 8.24 -10.83 14.30
CA THR A 96 8.81 -12.00 15.02
C THR A 96 8.47 -13.34 14.36
N LYS A 97 7.42 -13.40 13.52
CA LYS A 97 7.06 -14.58 12.73
C LYS A 97 7.98 -14.80 11.52
N TYR A 98 8.86 -13.85 11.21
CA TYR A 98 9.79 -13.87 10.06
C TYR A 98 11.24 -13.56 10.52
N PRO A 99 11.85 -14.40 11.38
CA PRO A 99 13.11 -14.09 12.04
C PRO A 99 14.33 -13.99 11.10
N GLN A 100 14.20 -14.47 9.85
CA GLN A 100 15.26 -14.40 8.84
C GLN A 100 15.22 -13.11 8.00
N ASN A 101 14.26 -12.22 8.26
CA ASN A 101 14.07 -11.01 7.49
C ASN A 101 14.23 -9.76 8.36
N GLU A 102 15.02 -8.81 7.88
CA GLU A 102 15.02 -7.45 8.42
C GLU A 102 13.87 -6.65 7.82
N PHE A 103 13.21 -5.82 8.64
CA PHE A 103 12.07 -5.02 8.23
C PHE A 103 12.34 -3.52 8.34
N LYS A 104 11.62 -2.76 7.52
CA LYS A 104 11.42 -1.32 7.68
C LYS A 104 9.97 -1.04 8.04
N TYR A 105 9.77 -0.03 8.87
CA TYR A 105 8.47 0.45 9.29
C TYR A 105 8.37 1.92 8.92
N GLY A 106 7.40 2.30 8.10
CA GLY A 106 7.27 3.70 7.72
C GLY A 106 6.19 4.01 6.71
N TYR A 107 6.21 5.25 6.26
CA TYR A 107 5.16 5.84 5.44
C TYR A 107 5.77 6.46 4.18
N HIS A 108 5.04 6.41 3.07
CA HIS A 108 5.37 7.27 1.94
C HIS A 108 5.03 8.72 2.28
N ALA A 109 6.00 9.64 2.07
CA ALA A 109 5.83 11.06 2.38
C ALA A 109 4.68 11.73 1.61
N ILE A 110 4.42 11.24 0.40
CA ILE A 110 3.25 11.60 -0.39
C ILE A 110 2.50 10.29 -0.69
N PRO A 111 1.39 10.01 0.00
CA PRO A 111 0.72 8.73 -0.14
C PRO A 111 0.07 8.62 -1.51
N SER A 112 0.16 7.43 -2.11
CA SER A 112 -0.54 7.13 -3.37
C SER A 112 -2.03 6.88 -3.13
N MET A 113 -2.43 6.45 -1.93
CA MET A 113 -3.81 6.13 -1.59
C MET A 113 -4.30 7.03 -0.46
N SER A 114 -5.61 7.31 -0.44
CA SER A 114 -6.26 7.86 0.75
C SER A 114 -6.37 6.76 1.80
N GLN A 115 -6.38 7.15 3.07
CA GLN A 115 -6.26 6.30 4.27
C GLN A 115 -4.79 6.00 4.60
N LEU A 116 -4.39 6.44 5.78
CA LEU A 116 -3.09 6.22 6.38
C LEU A 116 -2.81 4.72 6.46
N HIS A 117 -1.60 4.32 6.08
CA HIS A 117 -1.14 2.94 6.20
C HIS A 117 0.35 2.96 6.48
N LEU A 118 0.74 2.25 7.53
CA LEU A 118 2.13 1.96 7.85
C LEU A 118 2.58 0.78 7.00
N HIS A 119 3.63 0.98 6.21
CA HIS A 119 4.31 -0.12 5.53
C HIS A 119 5.20 -0.86 6.53
N MET A 120 4.99 -2.15 6.66
CA MET A 120 5.95 -3.10 7.20
C MET A 120 6.50 -3.90 6.02
N ILE A 121 7.75 -3.66 5.64
CA ILE A 121 8.35 -4.24 4.43
C ILE A 121 9.71 -4.86 4.74
N SER A 122 9.93 -6.09 4.29
CA SER A 122 11.23 -6.75 4.41
C SER A 122 12.26 -6.13 3.45
N GLN A 123 13.53 -6.09 3.88
CA GLN A 123 14.60 -5.40 3.16
C GLN A 123 15.22 -6.21 2.01
N ASP A 124 14.74 -7.43 1.74
CA ASP A 124 15.18 -8.22 0.59
C ASP A 124 14.83 -7.56 -0.74
N PHE A 125 13.68 -6.87 -0.80
CA PHE A 125 13.12 -6.29 -2.02
C PHE A 125 13.06 -7.28 -3.21
N ASP A 126 12.91 -8.57 -2.91
CA ASP A 126 12.79 -9.66 -3.86
C ASP A 126 11.30 -9.87 -4.18
N SER A 127 10.84 -9.24 -5.26
CA SER A 127 9.46 -9.36 -5.71
C SER A 127 9.31 -9.11 -7.22
N PRO A 128 8.40 -9.82 -7.91
CA PRO A 128 8.01 -9.51 -9.28
C PRO A 128 7.27 -8.17 -9.41
N CYS A 129 6.66 -7.63 -8.34
CA CYS A 129 5.96 -6.33 -8.39
C CYS A 129 6.89 -5.12 -8.19
N LEU A 130 8.15 -5.35 -7.78
CA LEU A 130 9.20 -4.33 -7.82
C LEU A 130 9.72 -4.18 -9.27
N LYS A 131 9.11 -3.24 -10.01
CA LYS A 131 9.28 -3.08 -11.46
C LYS A 131 10.02 -1.81 -11.87
N THR A 132 9.79 -0.70 -11.18
CA THR A 132 10.24 0.63 -11.64
C THR A 132 11.22 1.27 -10.66
N LYS A 133 12.01 2.22 -11.18
CA LYS A 133 12.89 3.08 -10.37
C LYS A 133 12.12 3.82 -9.28
N ARG A 134 10.90 4.30 -9.60
CA ARG A 134 10.02 4.97 -8.63
C ARG A 134 9.58 4.02 -7.52
N HIS A 135 9.28 2.74 -7.80
CA HIS A 135 9.02 1.76 -6.73
C HIS A 135 10.24 1.57 -5.84
N TRP A 136 11.45 1.52 -6.39
CA TRP A 136 12.66 1.40 -5.57
C TRP A 136 12.87 2.63 -4.68
N ASN A 137 12.84 3.81 -5.29
CA ASN A 137 13.14 5.06 -4.61
C ASN A 137 12.07 5.46 -3.59
N SER A 138 10.82 5.00 -3.75
CA SER A 138 9.76 5.27 -2.76
C SER A 138 10.05 4.61 -1.41
N PHE A 139 10.78 3.49 -1.38
CA PHE A 139 11.19 2.79 -0.16
C PHE A 139 12.64 3.05 0.24
N ASN A 140 13.53 3.43 -0.68
CA ASN A 140 14.98 3.49 -0.44
C ASN A 140 15.58 4.91 -0.54
N THR A 141 14.75 5.94 -0.42
CA THR A 141 15.18 7.34 -0.26
C THR A 141 14.44 7.99 0.92
N ARG A 142 14.67 9.28 1.16
CA ARG A 142 13.90 10.07 2.14
C ARG A 142 12.40 10.18 1.80
N TYR A 143 11.96 9.65 0.66
CA TYR A 143 10.54 9.50 0.35
C TYR A 143 9.83 8.55 1.32
N PHE A 144 10.57 7.57 1.86
CA PHE A 144 10.11 6.70 2.93
C PHE A 144 10.44 7.33 4.28
N LEU A 145 9.41 7.78 5.00
CA LEU A 145 9.52 8.36 6.32
C LEU A 145 9.50 7.24 7.36
N ASP A 146 10.55 7.16 8.17
CA ASP A 146 10.64 6.19 9.27
C ASP A 146 9.52 6.41 10.29
N SER A 147 8.89 5.32 10.72
CA SER A 147 7.73 5.37 11.62
C SER A 147 8.08 5.98 12.99
N SER A 148 9.23 5.63 13.56
CA SER A 148 9.66 6.16 14.85
C SER A 148 9.94 7.66 14.77
N GLU A 149 10.53 8.13 13.68
CA GLU A 149 10.72 9.58 13.45
C GLU A 149 9.41 10.34 13.24
N VAL A 150 8.43 9.73 12.56
CA VAL A 150 7.08 10.31 12.40
C VAL A 150 6.38 10.44 13.74
N ILE A 151 6.43 9.39 14.58
CA ILE A 151 5.88 9.39 15.95
C ILE A 151 6.53 10.50 16.76
N ARG A 152 7.86 10.55 16.80
CA ARG A 152 8.63 11.57 17.53
C ARG A 152 8.26 12.99 17.11
N CYS A 153 8.20 13.25 15.80
CA CYS A 153 7.79 14.56 15.28
C CYS A 153 6.37 14.95 15.70
N LEU A 154 5.44 13.98 15.66
CA LEU A 154 4.05 14.21 16.04
C LEU A 154 3.90 14.51 17.54
N GLU A 155 4.68 13.84 18.39
CA GLU A 155 4.70 14.09 19.83
C GLU A 155 5.30 15.45 20.19
N GLU A 156 6.45 15.80 19.59
CA GLU A 156 7.14 17.04 19.88
C GLU A 156 6.35 18.25 19.35
N ARG A 157 5.92 18.18 18.09
CA ARG A 157 5.39 19.33 17.34
C ARG A 157 3.87 19.35 17.22
N GLY A 158 3.20 18.25 17.55
CA GLY A 158 1.76 18.10 17.37
C GLY A 158 1.31 17.92 15.91
N MET A 159 2.26 17.83 14.96
CA MET A 159 1.99 17.64 13.54
C MET A 159 3.17 16.97 12.82
N VAL A 160 2.87 16.32 11.69
CA VAL A 160 3.88 15.75 10.79
C VAL A 160 4.08 16.67 9.59
N VAL A 161 5.29 17.22 9.45
CA VAL A 161 5.68 18.00 8.26
C VAL A 161 6.21 17.03 7.21
N THR A 162 5.48 16.90 6.09
CA THR A 162 5.93 16.12 4.93
C THR A 162 6.59 17.01 3.88
N MET A 163 7.32 16.39 2.96
CA MET A 163 7.89 17.10 1.80
C MET A 163 6.81 17.65 0.85
N THR A 164 7.21 18.61 0.01
CA THR A 164 6.38 19.12 -1.09
C THR A 164 6.33 18.12 -2.25
N PRO A 165 5.31 18.18 -3.13
CA PRO A 165 5.24 17.34 -4.33
C PRO A 165 6.49 17.41 -5.21
N ILE A 166 7.03 18.61 -5.41
CA ILE A 166 8.23 18.83 -6.22
C ILE A 166 9.45 18.15 -5.58
N ALA A 167 9.62 18.26 -4.27
CA ALA A 167 10.71 17.58 -3.57
C ALA A 167 10.54 16.06 -3.60
N GLY A 168 9.31 15.56 -3.45
CA GLY A 168 8.99 14.14 -3.58
C GLY A 168 9.33 13.59 -4.96
N GLU A 169 8.99 14.30 -6.04
CA GLU A 169 9.31 13.85 -7.40
C GLU A 169 10.82 13.74 -7.62
N LYS A 170 11.59 14.73 -7.14
CA LYS A 170 13.06 14.69 -7.20
C LYS A 170 13.64 13.44 -6.54
N LEU A 171 13.07 13.02 -5.39
CA LEU A 171 13.50 11.80 -4.70
C LEU A 171 13.14 10.54 -5.48
N LEU A 172 11.95 10.48 -6.06
CA LEU A 172 11.50 9.35 -6.89
C LEU A 172 12.33 9.20 -8.18
N ASP A 173 12.87 10.30 -8.70
CA ASP A 173 13.68 10.33 -9.93
C ASP A 173 15.19 10.14 -9.71
N MET A 174 15.66 10.11 -8.46
CA MET A 174 17.08 9.89 -8.15
C MET A 174 17.66 8.66 -8.86
N PRO A 175 18.95 8.68 -9.25
CA PRO A 175 19.64 7.50 -9.72
C PRO A 175 19.51 6.33 -8.73
N LEU A 176 19.42 5.10 -9.25
CA LEU A 176 19.34 3.93 -8.39
C LEU A 176 20.62 3.78 -7.58
N LYS A 177 20.45 3.47 -6.30
CA LYS A 177 21.54 3.12 -5.37
C LYS A 177 21.11 1.92 -4.54
N CYS A 178 22.01 0.98 -4.33
CA CYS A 178 21.77 -0.13 -3.41
C CYS A 178 21.64 0.39 -1.97
N HIS A 179 20.74 -0.20 -1.18
CA HIS A 179 20.53 0.20 0.20
C HIS A 179 21.50 -0.47 1.19
N LYS A 180 22.25 -1.50 0.76
CA LYS A 180 23.22 -2.24 1.58
C LYS A 180 24.68 -1.92 1.26
N CYS A 181 24.99 -1.35 0.08
CA CYS A 181 26.38 -1.08 -0.32
C CYS A 181 26.49 0.12 -1.28
N ILE A 182 27.71 0.42 -1.71
CA ILE A 182 28.03 1.57 -2.57
C ILE A 182 27.61 1.41 -4.05
N TYR A 183 27.09 0.24 -4.45
CA TYR A 183 26.75 -0.04 -5.85
C TYR A 183 25.60 0.84 -6.36
N SER A 184 25.80 1.43 -7.55
CA SER A 184 24.83 2.29 -8.26
C SER A 184 24.44 1.66 -9.60
N PRO A 185 23.33 0.88 -9.66
CA PRO A 185 22.92 0.21 -10.88
C PRO A 185 22.38 1.17 -11.95
N GLN A 186 22.65 0.86 -13.22
CA GLN A 186 22.15 1.66 -14.34
C GLN A 186 20.64 1.50 -14.59
N ASN A 187 20.05 0.36 -14.19
CA ASN A 187 18.64 0.06 -14.40
C ASN A 187 18.11 -0.97 -13.39
N MET A 188 16.79 -1.13 -13.35
CA MET A 188 16.12 -2.06 -12.43
C MET A 188 16.56 -3.52 -12.59
N PRO A 189 16.74 -4.09 -13.81
CA PRO A 189 17.27 -5.45 -13.95
C PRO A 189 18.62 -5.65 -13.27
N LYS A 190 19.59 -4.74 -13.47
CA LYS A 190 20.90 -4.79 -12.80
C LYS A 190 20.78 -4.64 -11.29
N LEU A 191 19.87 -3.79 -10.81
CA LEU A 191 19.59 -3.69 -9.38
C LEU A 191 19.06 -5.01 -8.82
N LYS A 192 18.02 -5.60 -9.42
CA LYS A 192 17.42 -6.85 -8.94
C LYS A 192 18.42 -8.00 -8.94
N GLN A 193 19.23 -8.12 -10.00
CA GLN A 193 20.32 -9.10 -10.03
C GLN A 193 21.32 -8.88 -8.90
N HIS A 194 21.66 -7.62 -8.61
CA HIS A 194 22.57 -7.27 -7.53
C HIS A 194 21.98 -7.60 -6.14
N LEU A 195 20.68 -7.42 -5.92
CA LEU A 195 20.05 -7.69 -4.62
C LEU A 195 20.18 -9.15 -4.18
N TYR A 196 20.16 -10.11 -5.12
CA TYR A 196 20.40 -11.53 -4.78
C TYR A 196 21.76 -11.79 -4.12
N LYS A 197 22.76 -10.93 -4.34
CA LYS A 197 24.05 -11.05 -3.66
C LYS A 197 23.95 -10.77 -2.16
N HIS A 198 22.94 -10.03 -1.71
CA HIS A 198 22.70 -9.74 -0.29
C HIS A 198 21.73 -10.74 0.36
N LEU A 199 21.11 -11.64 -0.41
CA LEU A 199 20.20 -12.68 0.11
C LEU A 199 20.91 -14.00 0.42
N ASN A 200 22.06 -14.21 -0.22
CA ASN A 200 22.85 -15.45 -0.13
C ASN A 200 24.09 -15.29 0.77
N ASN A 201 24.18 -14.17 1.51
CA ASN A 201 25.28 -13.86 2.42
C ASN A 201 24.80 -13.95 3.87
#